data_AF-A0A1B6DW27-F1
#
_entry.id   AF-A0A1B6DW27-F1
#
_cell.length_a   1.000
_cell.length_b   1.000
_cell.length_c   1.000
_cell.angle_alpha   90.00
_cell.angle_beta   90.00
_cell.angle_gamma   90.00
#
_symmetry.space_group_name_H-M   'P 1'
#
loop_
_entity.id
_entity.type
_entity.pdbx_description
1 polymer ?
#
loop_
_entity_poly.entity_id
_entity_poly.type
_entity_poly.pdbx_seq_one_letter_code
_entity_poly.pdbx_strand_id
1 'polypeptide(L)'
;MCDVLTTSEIDHILQNSSEDDIDGFMTDCSGEQIEHNHISDDSELEVNDESDLEICDDAEFVLGKDGETIWCLSDILAPSKTRRTNIVKKIPGPKPRARNVNNEIDAFLSMISLEMIDEILNCTNKHIVSISHKFARERDCLQSNRPEIMALFGVLYLIGTRKSGHANVRELWAKDGTGIPIIRAAMNYKRFLFLLNCMRFDDKTTRDDRKKFDKLAPIRCVVDLFVKNCIDNYSTSEFVTIDEMLHRFRGRCSFVQYIPNKPAKYGLKMFALCDAKTFYCHNFEVYCGKQPQGPYETSNSAIDVVKRLVRPIENTNKNITTDNWYTSVPLADYLLSKRLTLIGTLKKNKAAIPPSFLPNKAKDVGTSMYGFQDDKTLVSYATKKTKVLYYCLQCTTQK
;
A
#
# COMPACT_ATOMS: atom_id res chain seq x y z
N MET A 1 44.88 19.57 21.73
CA MET A 1 43.79 20.33 22.38
C MET A 1 42.76 20.62 21.31
N CYS A 2 41.64 19.90 21.32
CA CYS A 2 40.55 20.12 20.37
C CYS A 2 39.45 20.86 21.10
N ASP A 3 39.17 22.09 20.67
CA ASP A 3 38.00 22.81 21.15
C ASP A 3 36.73 22.08 20.68
N VAL A 4 36.04 21.55 21.69
CA VAL A 4 34.77 20.84 21.59
C VAL A 4 33.70 21.92 21.54
N LEU A 5 33.02 22.04 20.40
CA LEU A 5 31.79 22.82 20.31
C LEU A 5 30.81 22.29 21.36
N THR A 6 30.26 23.22 22.13
CA THR A 6 29.40 22.98 23.28
C THR A 6 28.02 22.54 22.83
N THR A 7 27.31 21.79 23.69
CA THR A 7 25.97 21.27 23.40
C THR A 7 24.97 22.39 23.01
N SER A 8 25.18 23.60 23.52
CA SER A 8 24.38 24.80 23.20
C SER A 8 24.52 25.28 21.76
N GLU A 9 25.68 25.14 21.13
CA GLU A 9 25.88 25.53 19.73
C GLU A 9 25.17 24.57 18.76
N ILE A 10 25.01 23.31 19.18
CA ILE A 10 24.25 22.30 18.43
C ILE A 10 22.74 22.56 18.55
N ASP A 11 22.24 22.90 19.74
CA ASP A 11 20.83 23.21 19.95
C ASP A 11 20.41 24.48 19.17
N HIS A 12 21.30 25.47 19.05
CA HIS A 12 21.07 26.67 18.25
C HIS A 12 21.02 26.40 16.73
N ILE A 13 21.82 25.45 16.22
CA ILE A 13 21.75 25.00 14.81
C ILE A 13 20.47 24.18 14.56
N LEU A 14 20.04 23.38 15.54
CA LEU A 14 18.82 22.58 15.46
C LEU A 14 17.57 23.48 15.46
N GLN A 15 17.53 24.53 16.28
CA GLN A 15 16.43 25.51 16.34
C GLN A 15 16.35 26.38 15.07
N ASN A 16 17.49 26.87 14.56
CA ASN A 16 17.51 27.72 13.36
C ASN A 16 17.31 26.95 12.04
N SER A 17 17.26 25.62 12.08
CA SER A 17 16.95 24.79 10.89
C SER A 17 15.45 24.51 10.74
N SER A 18 14.64 24.84 11.74
CA SER A 18 13.21 24.53 11.80
C SER A 18 12.27 25.72 11.60
N GLU A 19 12.78 26.95 11.54
CA GLU A 19 11.92 28.16 11.61
C GLU A 19 11.83 29.01 10.34
N ASP A 20 12.70 28.83 9.35
CA ASP A 20 12.59 29.60 8.09
C ASP A 20 11.96 28.75 6.97
N ASP A 21 10.83 29.25 6.45
CA ASP A 21 9.98 28.75 5.35
C ASP A 21 8.79 27.84 5.72
N ILE A 22 7.94 28.29 6.66
CA ILE A 22 6.54 27.85 6.72
C ILE A 22 5.65 29.07 7.00
N ASP A 23 5.33 29.82 5.94
CA ASP A 23 4.21 30.75 5.98
C ASP A 23 3.30 30.56 4.76
N GLY A 24 1.98 30.63 5.03
CA GLY A 24 0.93 30.71 4.03
C GLY A 24 0.46 29.39 3.40
N PHE A 25 -0.40 28.63 4.09
CA PHE A 25 -1.62 28.05 3.51
C PHE A 25 -2.49 27.48 4.65
N MET A 26 -3.16 28.38 5.37
CA MET A 26 -4.36 28.06 6.12
C MET A 26 -5.54 28.16 5.16
N THR A 27 -6.19 27.04 4.84
CA THR A 27 -7.57 27.06 4.33
C THR A 27 -8.28 25.79 4.78
N ASP A 28 -9.35 26.01 5.55
CA ASP A 28 -10.46 25.17 5.97
C ASP A 28 -10.36 23.64 5.82
N CYS A 29 -10.28 22.98 6.97
CA CYS A 29 -10.77 21.61 7.16
C CYS A 29 -12.27 21.65 7.42
N SER A 30 -13.08 21.69 6.37
CA SER A 30 -14.49 21.33 6.43
C SER A 30 -14.66 19.88 5.98
N GLY A 31 -15.49 19.13 6.72
CA GLY A 31 -15.71 17.71 6.48
C GLY A 31 -16.32 17.45 5.11
N GLU A 32 -15.73 16.53 4.35
CA GLU A 32 -16.31 16.10 3.08
C GLU A 32 -17.55 15.24 3.33
N GLN A 33 -18.68 15.83 2.93
CA GLN A 33 -19.93 15.14 2.67
C GLN A 33 -19.77 14.19 1.48
N ILE A 34 -20.57 13.13 1.51
CA ILE A 34 -20.67 12.12 0.45
C ILE A 34 -21.36 12.78 -0.74
N GLU A 35 -20.58 13.14 -1.77
CA GLU A 35 -21.15 13.54 -3.06
C GLU A 35 -21.65 12.31 -3.81
N HIS A 36 -22.96 12.29 -4.05
CA HIS A 36 -23.61 11.47 -5.06
C HIS A 36 -23.35 12.10 -6.42
N ASN A 37 -22.67 11.40 -7.33
CA ASN A 37 -22.64 11.76 -8.74
C ASN A 37 -23.22 10.64 -9.60
N HIS A 38 -24.27 11.02 -10.33
CA HIS A 38 -24.87 10.29 -11.43
C HIS A 38 -23.85 10.15 -12.56
N ILE A 39 -23.69 8.93 -13.07
CA ILE A 39 -23.02 8.66 -14.35
C ILE A 39 -24.14 8.43 -15.36
N SER A 40 -24.22 9.30 -16.38
CA SER A 40 -25.03 9.01 -17.57
C SER A 40 -24.25 8.06 -18.47
N ASP A 41 -24.91 6.98 -18.83
CA ASP A 41 -24.45 5.92 -19.70
C ASP A 41 -24.72 6.31 -21.16
N ASP A 42 -23.74 6.10 -22.03
CA ASP A 42 -24.00 5.83 -23.45
C ASP A 42 -22.77 5.18 -24.10
N SER A 43 -22.75 3.86 -24.12
CA SER A 43 -22.02 3.10 -25.14
C SER A 43 -22.71 1.76 -25.35
N GLU A 44 -23.53 1.70 -26.40
CA GLU A 44 -24.10 0.47 -26.94
C GLU A 44 -22.98 -0.52 -27.28
N LEU A 45 -22.99 -1.67 -26.60
CA LEU A 45 -22.18 -2.84 -26.96
C LEU A 45 -23.13 -4.03 -27.14
N GLU A 46 -23.38 -4.37 -28.40
CA GLU A 46 -23.91 -5.67 -28.78
C GLU A 46 -22.89 -6.76 -28.44
N VAL A 47 -23.25 -7.69 -27.56
CA VAL A 47 -22.57 -8.99 -27.45
C VAL A 47 -23.62 -10.08 -27.30
N ASN A 48 -23.76 -10.83 -28.39
CA ASN A 48 -24.45 -12.10 -28.48
C ASN A 48 -23.48 -13.21 -28.02
N ASP A 49 -23.87 -14.03 -27.05
CA ASP A 49 -23.52 -15.46 -26.96
C ASP A 49 -24.17 -16.06 -25.69
N GLU A 50 -25.18 -16.90 -25.90
CA GLU A 50 -25.94 -17.61 -24.87
C GLU A 50 -25.02 -18.55 -24.04
N SER A 51 -24.98 -18.31 -22.73
CA SER A 51 -24.54 -19.30 -21.75
C SER A 51 -25.70 -20.26 -21.49
N ASP A 52 -25.67 -21.45 -22.12
CA ASP A 52 -26.55 -22.57 -21.76
C ASP A 52 -26.29 -23.05 -20.32
N LEU A 53 -26.83 -22.34 -19.35
CA LEU A 53 -27.12 -22.87 -18.02
C LEU A 53 -28.56 -23.39 -18.07
N GLU A 54 -28.74 -24.69 -17.81
CA GLU A 54 -30.08 -25.25 -17.59
C GLU A 54 -30.61 -24.69 -16.27
N ILE A 55 -31.32 -23.57 -16.38
CA ILE A 55 -32.12 -23.01 -15.28
C ILE A 55 -33.27 -23.99 -15.05
N CYS A 56 -33.43 -24.49 -13.82
CA CYS A 56 -34.61 -25.25 -13.46
C CYS A 56 -35.85 -24.35 -13.66
N ASP A 57 -36.92 -24.86 -14.27
CA ASP A 57 -38.15 -24.10 -14.55
C ASP A 57 -38.76 -23.39 -13.31
N ASP A 58 -38.38 -23.82 -12.09
CA ASP A 58 -38.79 -23.25 -10.80
C ASP A 58 -37.72 -22.35 -10.13
N ALA A 59 -36.77 -21.78 -10.89
CA ALA A 59 -35.73 -20.94 -10.31
C ALA A 59 -36.28 -19.62 -9.71
N GLU A 60 -36.05 -19.40 -8.41
CA GLU A 60 -36.46 -18.18 -7.72
C GLU A 60 -35.38 -17.09 -7.85
N PHE A 61 -35.77 -15.89 -8.30
CA PHE A 61 -34.87 -14.74 -8.48
C PHE A 61 -35.19 -13.62 -7.50
N VAL A 62 -34.15 -12.94 -7.02
CA VAL A 62 -34.27 -11.75 -6.15
C VAL A 62 -33.43 -10.60 -6.67
N LEU A 63 -33.96 -9.38 -6.52
CA LEU A 63 -33.31 -8.15 -6.92
C LEU A 63 -32.49 -7.52 -5.79
N GLY A 64 -31.35 -6.95 -6.15
CA GLY A 64 -30.59 -6.00 -5.35
C GLY A 64 -31.41 -4.74 -5.07
N LYS A 65 -30.93 -3.93 -4.12
CA LYS A 65 -31.53 -2.61 -3.81
C LYS A 65 -31.34 -1.59 -4.92
N ASP A 66 -30.40 -1.83 -5.83
CA ASP A 66 -30.25 -1.05 -7.06
C ASP A 66 -31.39 -1.30 -8.05
N GLY A 67 -32.13 -2.40 -7.91
CA GLY A 67 -33.15 -2.80 -8.89
C GLY A 67 -32.57 -3.37 -10.18
N GLU A 68 -31.24 -3.52 -10.25
CA GLU A 68 -30.51 -3.97 -11.45
C GLU A 68 -29.80 -5.31 -11.21
N THR A 69 -29.20 -5.51 -10.03
CA THR A 69 -28.45 -6.74 -9.75
C THR A 69 -29.43 -7.88 -9.47
N ILE A 70 -29.43 -8.93 -10.29
CA ILE A 70 -30.30 -10.11 -10.11
C ILE A 70 -29.48 -11.26 -9.52
N TRP A 71 -30.07 -11.98 -8.55
CA TRP A 71 -29.52 -13.18 -7.96
C TRP A 71 -30.51 -14.34 -8.04
N CYS A 72 -30.06 -15.52 -8.48
CA CYS A 72 -30.82 -16.76 -8.40
C CYS A 72 -30.65 -17.40 -7.01
N LEU A 73 -31.72 -17.84 -6.36
CA LEU A 73 -31.69 -18.51 -5.06
C LEU A 73 -31.52 -20.03 -5.17
N SER A 74 -31.92 -20.60 -6.32
CA SER A 74 -31.75 -22.01 -6.61
C SER A 74 -30.29 -22.28 -6.98
N ASP A 75 -29.76 -23.42 -6.54
CA ASP A 75 -28.45 -23.88 -6.99
C ASP A 75 -28.46 -23.96 -8.52
N ILE A 76 -27.59 -23.19 -9.16
CA ILE A 76 -27.35 -23.35 -10.60
C ILE A 76 -26.73 -24.74 -10.77
N LEU A 77 -27.51 -25.68 -11.33
CA LEU A 77 -27.03 -27.02 -11.65
C LEU A 77 -25.77 -26.85 -12.49
N ALA A 78 -24.64 -27.33 -11.97
CA ALA A 78 -23.40 -27.28 -12.72
C ALA A 78 -23.61 -28.04 -14.03
N PRO A 79 -23.29 -27.46 -15.21
CA PRO A 79 -23.25 -28.25 -16.43
C PRO A 79 -22.37 -29.49 -16.18
N SER A 80 -22.65 -30.61 -16.85
CA SER A 80 -21.92 -31.89 -16.74
C SER A 80 -20.40 -31.81 -17.01
N LYS A 81 -19.88 -30.59 -17.27
CA LYS A 81 -18.47 -30.28 -17.50
C LYS A 81 -17.77 -29.95 -16.19
N THR A 82 -16.63 -30.60 -15.98
CA THR A 82 -15.68 -30.31 -14.90
C THR A 82 -15.39 -28.81 -14.84
N ARG A 83 -15.65 -28.18 -13.67
CA ARG A 83 -15.29 -26.77 -13.42
C ARG A 83 -13.81 -26.58 -13.74
N ARG A 84 -13.47 -25.56 -14.55
CA ARG A 84 -12.07 -25.18 -14.75
C ARG A 84 -11.49 -24.77 -13.39
N THR A 85 -10.49 -25.48 -12.91
CA THR A 85 -9.69 -25.01 -11.78
C THR A 85 -8.93 -23.76 -12.23
N ASN A 86 -8.75 -22.77 -11.35
CA ASN A 86 -7.83 -21.65 -11.60
C ASN A 86 -6.41 -22.19 -11.74
N ILE A 87 -6.02 -22.56 -12.97
CA ILE A 87 -4.67 -23.03 -13.26
C ILE A 87 -3.74 -21.82 -13.23
N VAL A 88 -3.06 -21.65 -12.10
CA VAL A 88 -2.01 -20.65 -11.94
C VAL A 88 -0.74 -21.20 -12.58
N LYS A 89 -0.37 -20.65 -13.74
CA LYS A 89 0.77 -21.13 -14.53
C LYS A 89 2.13 -20.66 -13.98
N LYS A 90 2.15 -19.59 -13.19
CA LYS A 90 3.38 -19.00 -12.65
C LYS A 90 3.66 -19.55 -11.26
N ILE A 91 4.79 -20.25 -11.12
CA ILE A 91 5.28 -20.77 -9.85
C ILE A 91 5.63 -19.58 -8.92
N PRO A 92 5.22 -19.60 -7.65
CA PRO A 92 5.63 -18.59 -6.68
C PRO A 92 7.14 -18.66 -6.41
N GLY A 93 7.77 -17.51 -6.23
CA GLY A 93 9.18 -17.43 -5.86
C GLY A 93 9.96 -16.33 -6.60
N PRO A 94 11.29 -16.30 -6.41
CA PRO A 94 12.17 -15.37 -7.10
C PRO A 94 12.03 -15.49 -8.62
N LYS A 95 11.84 -14.35 -9.29
CA LYS A 95 11.87 -14.24 -10.76
C LYS A 95 13.31 -14.40 -11.27
N PRO A 96 13.54 -14.59 -12.59
CA PRO A 96 14.88 -14.74 -13.15
C PRO A 96 15.88 -13.66 -12.71
N ARG A 97 15.42 -12.41 -12.51
CA ARG A 97 16.24 -11.29 -12.00
C ARG A 97 16.82 -11.54 -10.61
N ALA A 98 16.10 -12.26 -9.75
CA ALA A 98 16.49 -12.57 -8.38
C ALA A 98 16.96 -14.02 -8.19
N ARG A 99 17.23 -14.76 -9.29
CA ARG A 99 17.61 -16.17 -9.24
C ARG A 99 18.99 -16.40 -8.61
N ASN A 100 19.87 -15.42 -8.72
CA ASN A 100 21.25 -15.47 -8.24
C ASN A 100 21.44 -14.76 -6.88
N VAL A 101 20.35 -14.51 -6.14
CA VAL A 101 20.41 -13.98 -4.79
C VAL A 101 20.90 -15.09 -3.87
N ASN A 102 22.15 -14.99 -3.41
CA ASN A 102 22.81 -16.06 -2.64
C ASN A 102 23.01 -15.73 -1.16
N ASN A 103 22.88 -14.46 -0.80
CA ASN A 103 23.04 -13.98 0.57
C ASN A 103 22.08 -12.83 0.87
N GLU A 104 22.07 -12.38 2.13
CA GLU A 104 21.18 -11.37 2.65
C GLU A 104 21.44 -9.98 2.04
N ILE A 105 22.69 -9.69 1.67
CA ILE A 105 23.06 -8.42 1.01
C ILE A 105 22.53 -8.39 -0.42
N ASP A 106 22.64 -9.50 -1.16
CA ASP A 106 22.06 -9.62 -2.51
C ASP A 106 20.53 -9.47 -2.45
N ALA A 107 19.89 -10.03 -1.42
CA ALA A 107 18.45 -9.92 -1.21
C ALA A 107 18.05 -8.46 -0.93
N PHE A 108 18.82 -7.77 -0.07
CA PHE A 108 18.64 -6.35 0.20
C PHE A 108 18.82 -5.50 -1.07
N LEU A 109 19.91 -5.72 -1.82
CA LEU A 109 20.22 -4.98 -3.04
C LEU A 109 19.27 -5.28 -4.20
N SER A 110 18.56 -6.40 -4.14
CA SER A 110 17.47 -6.69 -5.07
C SER A 110 16.29 -5.73 -4.87
N MET A 111 16.00 -5.34 -3.64
CA MET A 111 14.92 -4.39 -3.32
C MET A 111 15.38 -2.92 -3.34
N ILE A 112 16.51 -2.64 -2.69
CA ILE A 112 17.14 -1.32 -2.61
C ILE A 112 18.43 -1.37 -3.43
N SER A 113 18.33 -1.09 -4.72
CA SER A 113 19.45 -1.23 -5.66
C SER A 113 20.57 -0.23 -5.38
N LEU A 114 21.77 -0.53 -5.90
CA LEU A 114 22.90 0.41 -5.86
C LEU A 114 22.56 1.75 -6.54
N GLU A 115 21.75 1.71 -7.60
CA GLU A 115 21.22 2.92 -8.26
C GLU A 115 20.39 3.79 -7.30
N MET A 116 19.51 3.18 -6.50
CA MET A 116 18.75 3.92 -5.48
C MET A 116 19.67 4.53 -4.42
N ILE A 117 20.68 3.77 -3.98
CA ILE A 117 21.67 4.25 -3.00
C ILE A 117 22.46 5.42 -3.58
N ASP A 118 22.85 5.35 -4.85
CA ASP A 118 23.58 6.41 -5.54
C ASP A 118 22.72 7.66 -5.71
N GLU A 119 21.43 7.52 -6.01
CA GLU A 119 20.51 8.67 -6.08
C GLU A 119 20.38 9.34 -4.71
N ILE A 120 20.15 8.56 -3.65
CA ILE A 120 20.09 9.07 -2.27
C ILE A 120 21.40 9.78 -1.90
N LEU A 121 22.54 9.18 -2.24
CA LEU A 121 23.86 9.75 -2.01
C LEU A 121 24.03 11.10 -2.73
N ASN A 122 23.69 11.16 -4.02
CA ASN A 122 23.81 12.36 -4.84
C ASN A 122 22.94 13.50 -4.29
N CYS A 123 21.68 13.22 -3.98
CA CYS A 123 20.76 14.19 -3.39
C CYS A 123 21.22 14.66 -2.01
N THR A 124 21.70 13.73 -1.18
CA THR A 124 22.24 14.02 0.16
C THR A 124 23.47 14.92 0.05
N ASN A 125 24.41 14.61 -0.85
CA ASN A 125 25.63 15.40 -1.04
C ASN A 125 25.34 16.80 -1.62
N LYS A 126 24.39 16.93 -2.55
CA LYS A 126 23.91 18.24 -3.02
C LYS A 126 23.38 19.08 -1.84
N HIS A 127 22.60 18.45 -0.96
CA HIS A 127 22.09 19.13 0.22
C HIS A 127 23.19 19.53 1.21
N ILE A 128 24.16 18.64 1.48
CA ILE A 128 25.30 18.92 2.36
C ILE A 128 26.07 20.16 1.85
N VAL A 129 26.37 20.21 0.55
CA VAL A 129 27.03 21.37 -0.07
C VAL A 129 26.21 22.64 0.14
N SER A 130 24.89 22.58 -0.05
CA SER A 130 24.00 23.76 0.12
C SER A 130 24.00 24.34 1.53
N ILE A 131 24.28 23.52 2.56
CA ILE A 131 24.30 23.95 3.96
C ILE A 131 25.70 24.12 4.53
N SER A 132 26.75 23.86 3.74
CA SER A 132 28.15 23.88 4.20
C SER A 132 28.55 25.21 4.85
N HIS A 133 28.06 26.33 4.33
CA HIS A 133 28.27 27.68 4.88
C HIS A 133 27.79 27.85 6.33
N LYS A 134 26.90 26.98 6.83
CA LYS A 134 26.41 26.99 8.21
C LYS A 134 27.41 26.38 9.20
N PHE A 135 28.51 25.79 8.71
CA PHE A 135 29.49 25.09 9.53
C PHE A 135 30.82 25.84 9.54
N ALA A 136 31.36 26.08 10.74
CA ALA A 136 32.66 26.73 10.89
C ALA A 136 33.83 25.85 10.45
N ARG A 137 33.68 24.51 10.50
CA ARG A 137 34.72 23.55 10.15
C ARG A 137 34.26 22.65 9.02
N GLU A 138 35.02 22.60 7.94
CA GLU A 138 34.75 21.76 6.77
C GLU A 138 34.53 20.28 7.15
N ARG A 139 35.33 19.77 8.09
CA ARG A 139 35.24 18.37 8.55
C ARG A 139 33.87 17.99 9.14
N ASP A 140 33.11 18.96 9.64
CA ASP A 140 31.81 18.73 10.28
C ASP A 140 30.68 18.56 9.25
N CYS A 141 30.92 18.95 7.98
CA CYS A 141 29.96 18.86 6.88
C CYS A 141 30.54 18.19 5.62
N LEU A 142 31.45 17.22 5.78
CA LEU A 142 32.00 16.49 4.64
C LEU A 142 30.90 15.75 3.88
N GLN A 143 31.02 15.73 2.56
CA GLN A 143 30.19 14.89 1.71
C GLN A 143 30.35 13.41 2.08
N SER A 144 29.30 12.64 1.84
CA SER A 144 29.27 11.21 2.05
C SER A 144 29.73 10.45 0.81
N ASN A 145 29.87 9.13 0.95
CA ASN A 145 30.16 8.19 -0.13
C ASN A 145 29.29 6.95 0.02
N ARG A 146 29.26 6.10 -1.02
CA ARG A 146 28.39 4.90 -1.05
C ARG A 146 28.63 3.97 0.14
N PRO A 147 29.88 3.58 0.51
CA PRO A 147 30.11 2.77 1.70
C PRO A 147 29.54 3.39 2.99
N GLU A 148 29.63 4.71 3.16
CA GLU A 148 29.10 5.39 4.34
C GLU A 148 27.56 5.38 4.38
N ILE A 149 26.88 5.58 3.24
CA ILE A 149 25.41 5.46 3.15
C ILE A 149 24.97 4.00 3.41
N MET A 150 25.69 3.01 2.88
CA MET A 150 25.43 1.61 3.18
C MET A 150 25.64 1.28 4.67
N ALA A 151 26.69 1.82 5.28
CA ALA A 151 26.93 1.68 6.72
C ALA A 151 25.81 2.32 7.55
N LEU A 152 25.30 3.48 7.13
CA LEU A 152 24.14 4.13 7.76
C LEU A 152 22.90 3.24 7.73
N PHE A 153 22.59 2.63 6.57
CA PHE A 153 21.49 1.67 6.46
C PHE A 153 21.72 0.43 7.33
N GLY A 154 22.95 -0.11 7.35
CA GLY A 154 23.30 -1.23 8.23
C GLY A 154 23.12 -0.90 9.71
N VAL A 155 23.49 0.31 10.14
CA VAL A 155 23.27 0.80 11.51
C VAL A 155 21.77 0.89 11.81
N LEU A 156 20.96 1.47 10.91
CA LEU A 156 19.50 1.57 11.08
C LEU A 156 18.83 0.18 11.17
N TYR A 157 19.24 -0.76 10.32
CA TYR A 157 18.78 -2.14 10.38
C TYR A 157 19.12 -2.78 11.73
N LEU A 158 20.36 -2.64 12.18
CA LEU A 158 20.79 -3.23 13.43
C LEU A 158 20.02 -2.65 14.64
N ILE A 159 19.81 -1.33 14.69
CA ILE A 159 18.97 -0.68 15.71
C ILE A 159 17.55 -1.27 15.69
N GLY A 160 16.99 -1.46 14.50
CA GLY A 160 15.68 -2.08 14.30
C GLY A 160 15.62 -3.53 14.83
N THR A 161 16.59 -4.36 14.47
CA THR A 161 16.64 -5.78 14.92
C THR A 161 16.77 -5.91 16.44
N ARG A 162 17.40 -4.95 17.10
CA ARG A 162 17.52 -4.88 18.57
C ARG A 162 16.27 -4.30 19.25
N LYS A 163 15.23 -3.96 18.50
CA LYS A 163 14.01 -3.28 18.97
C LYS A 163 14.32 -1.95 19.69
N SER A 164 15.41 -1.30 19.28
CA SER A 164 15.91 -0.06 19.90
C SER A 164 15.48 1.21 19.14
N GLY A 165 14.52 1.12 18.22
CA GLY A 165 14.06 2.25 17.41
C GLY A 165 13.39 3.40 18.18
N HIS A 166 13.05 3.18 19.46
CA HIS A 166 12.52 4.21 20.35
C HIS A 166 13.48 4.57 21.50
N ALA A 167 14.67 3.99 21.55
CA ALA A 167 15.68 4.33 22.53
C ALA A 167 16.31 5.70 22.22
N ASN A 168 16.83 6.37 23.24
CA ASN A 168 17.58 7.59 23.00
C ASN A 168 18.86 7.24 22.21
N VAL A 169 19.10 7.90 21.08
CA VAL A 169 20.26 7.61 20.22
C VAL A 169 21.58 7.73 20.99
N ARG A 170 21.67 8.61 22.00
CA ARG A 170 22.88 8.73 22.85
C ARG A 170 23.20 7.44 23.60
N GLU A 171 22.18 6.75 24.10
CA GLU A 171 22.34 5.49 24.83
C GLU A 171 22.89 4.40 23.91
N LEU A 172 22.45 4.37 22.65
CA LEU A 172 22.93 3.41 21.67
C LEU A 172 24.44 3.57 21.38
N TRP A 173 24.98 4.77 21.56
CA TRP A 173 26.42 5.09 21.41
C TRP A 173 27.19 5.17 22.74
N ALA A 174 26.58 4.81 23.86
CA ALA A 174 27.21 4.89 25.18
C ALA A 174 28.50 4.06 25.27
N LYS A 175 29.41 4.47 26.16
CA LYS A 175 30.73 3.83 26.35
C LYS A 175 30.89 3.03 27.63
N ASP A 176 29.90 3.09 28.50
CA ASP A 176 29.84 2.44 29.81
C ASP A 176 29.46 0.95 29.76
N GLY A 177 29.33 0.38 28.56
CA GLY A 177 28.91 -1.02 28.35
C GLY A 177 27.43 -1.18 28.05
N THR A 178 26.62 -0.13 28.14
CA THR A 178 25.17 -0.17 27.84
C THR A 178 24.84 0.08 26.36
N GLY A 179 25.76 0.71 25.62
CA GLY A 179 25.61 0.99 24.20
C GLY A 179 25.83 -0.24 23.31
N ILE A 180 25.63 -0.07 21.99
CA ILE A 180 25.83 -1.11 20.98
C ILE A 180 27.24 -0.94 20.38
N PRO A 181 28.24 -1.79 20.71
CA PRO A 181 29.63 -1.52 20.31
C PRO A 181 29.84 -1.48 18.80
N ILE A 182 29.12 -2.32 18.05
CA ILE A 182 29.26 -2.43 16.59
C ILE A 182 28.75 -1.19 15.83
N ILE A 183 27.68 -0.52 16.26
CA ILE A 183 27.23 0.72 15.56
C ILE A 183 28.22 1.86 15.80
N ARG A 184 28.85 1.90 16.99
CA ARG A 184 29.89 2.87 17.31
C ARG A 184 31.19 2.61 16.54
N ALA A 185 31.51 1.35 16.28
CA ALA A 185 32.62 0.96 15.42
C ALA A 185 32.34 1.29 13.94
N ALA A 186 31.08 1.14 13.50
CA ALA A 186 30.66 1.43 12.12
C ALA A 186 30.59 2.94 11.82
N MET A 187 30.06 3.75 12.73
CA MET A 187 29.84 5.17 12.49
C MET A 187 29.92 5.99 13.78
N ASN A 188 30.55 7.18 13.71
CA ASN A 188 30.57 8.11 14.83
C ASN A 188 29.16 8.67 15.12
N TYR A 189 28.81 8.83 16.40
CA TYR A 189 27.51 9.38 16.85
C TYR A 189 27.14 10.71 16.17
N LYS A 190 28.06 11.68 16.11
CA LYS A 190 27.81 12.99 15.50
C LYS A 190 27.59 12.86 13.99
N ARG A 191 28.37 12.00 13.33
CA ARG A 191 28.25 11.73 11.91
C ARG A 191 26.92 11.05 11.57
N PHE A 192 26.49 10.09 12.38
CA PHE A 192 25.18 9.43 12.26
C PHE A 192 24.03 10.45 12.30
N LEU A 193 24.00 11.32 13.31
CA LEU A 193 22.98 12.37 13.41
C LEU A 193 23.03 13.36 12.25
N PHE A 194 24.23 13.77 11.86
CA PHE A 194 24.42 14.67 10.72
C PHE A 194 23.85 14.07 9.43
N LEU A 195 24.17 12.81 9.12
CA LEU A 195 23.67 12.14 7.93
C LEU A 195 22.16 11.91 7.98
N LEU A 196 21.59 11.55 9.13
CA LEU A 196 20.12 11.45 9.26
C LEU A 196 19.41 12.76 8.95
N ASN A 197 19.95 13.89 9.41
CA ASN A 197 19.39 15.21 9.12
C ASN A 197 19.57 15.63 7.65
N CYS A 198 20.68 15.21 7.03
CA CYS A 198 21.02 15.59 5.66
C CYS A 198 20.41 14.70 4.59
N MET A 199 19.94 13.50 4.94
CA MET A 199 19.45 12.51 3.97
C MET A 199 18.34 13.08 3.08
N ARG A 200 18.52 13.00 1.76
CA ARG A 200 17.51 13.41 0.76
C ARG A 200 17.31 12.30 -0.26
N PHE A 201 16.11 12.26 -0.84
CA PHE A 201 15.66 11.25 -1.80
C PHE A 201 15.30 11.86 -3.17
N ASP A 202 15.58 13.15 -3.33
CA ASP A 202 15.34 13.92 -4.55
C ASP A 202 16.22 15.18 -4.59
N ASP A 203 16.34 15.77 -5.78
CA ASP A 203 16.97 17.07 -5.95
C ASP A 203 16.04 18.19 -5.45
N LYS A 204 16.49 18.91 -4.40
CA LYS A 204 15.74 20.03 -3.80
C LYS A 204 15.53 21.17 -4.82
N THR A 205 16.45 21.38 -5.75
CA THR A 205 16.41 22.51 -6.70
C THR A 205 15.25 22.43 -7.69
N THR A 206 14.79 21.22 -8.01
CA THR A 206 13.66 20.98 -8.93
C THR A 206 12.37 20.58 -8.21
N ARG A 207 12.42 20.47 -6.88
CA ARG A 207 11.33 19.92 -6.07
C ARG A 207 10.08 20.78 -6.11
N ASP A 208 10.23 22.11 -6.04
CA ASP A 208 9.08 23.00 -5.95
C ASP A 208 8.26 23.00 -7.22
N ASP A 209 8.88 22.83 -8.40
CA ASP A 209 8.18 22.61 -9.65
C ASP A 209 7.42 21.29 -9.67
N ARG A 210 8.03 20.20 -9.17
CA ARG A 210 7.37 18.89 -9.11
C ARG A 210 6.22 18.84 -8.09
N LYS A 211 6.35 19.55 -6.98
CA LYS A 211 5.28 19.67 -5.96
C LYS A 211 4.01 20.33 -6.48
N LYS A 212 4.09 21.13 -7.56
CA LYS A 212 2.92 21.74 -8.20
C LYS A 212 1.92 20.68 -8.69
N PHE A 213 2.37 19.45 -8.94
CA PHE A 213 1.53 18.35 -9.43
C PHE A 213 1.74 17.01 -8.70
N ASP A 214 2.68 16.90 -7.75
CA ASP A 214 2.90 15.69 -6.94
C ASP A 214 3.28 15.99 -5.49
N LYS A 215 2.37 15.71 -4.55
CA LYS A 215 2.63 15.77 -3.11
C LYS A 215 3.72 14.79 -2.65
N LEU A 216 3.98 13.71 -3.39
CA LEU A 216 5.03 12.72 -3.09
C LEU A 216 6.38 13.06 -3.73
N ALA A 217 6.50 14.20 -4.43
CA ALA A 217 7.72 14.60 -5.13
C ALA A 217 9.03 14.41 -4.33
N PRO A 218 9.10 14.67 -3.00
CA PRO A 218 10.33 14.49 -2.23
C PRO A 218 10.90 13.06 -2.20
N ILE A 219 10.08 12.04 -2.47
CA ILE A 219 10.50 10.62 -2.42
C ILE A 219 10.02 9.80 -3.63
N ARG A 220 9.31 10.42 -4.59
CA ARG A 220 8.66 9.77 -5.74
C ARG A 220 9.58 8.79 -6.46
N CYS A 221 10.76 9.26 -6.89
CA CYS A 221 11.71 8.46 -7.66
C CYS A 221 12.13 7.17 -6.92
N VAL A 222 12.51 7.31 -5.64
CA VAL A 222 12.97 6.20 -4.82
C VAL A 222 11.84 5.22 -4.51
N VAL A 223 10.63 5.71 -4.23
CA VAL A 223 9.45 4.86 -3.98
C VAL A 223 9.07 4.07 -5.23
N ASP A 224 8.99 4.73 -6.38
CA ASP A 224 8.61 4.07 -7.63
C ASP A 224 9.63 2.98 -8.02
N LEU A 225 10.93 3.25 -7.84
CA LEU A 225 11.98 2.28 -8.11
C LEU A 225 11.96 1.11 -7.11
N PHE A 226 11.70 1.38 -5.82
CA PHE A 226 11.53 0.34 -4.82
C PHE A 226 10.35 -0.59 -5.14
N VAL A 227 9.17 -0.01 -5.45
CA VAL A 227 7.97 -0.78 -5.83
C VAL A 227 8.24 -1.59 -7.09
N LYS A 228 8.89 -1.00 -8.10
CA LYS A 228 9.29 -1.70 -9.32
C LYS A 228 10.19 -2.89 -9.02
N ASN A 229 11.19 -2.72 -8.15
CA ASN A 229 12.06 -3.81 -7.72
C ASN A 229 11.26 -4.92 -7.01
N CYS A 230 10.31 -4.56 -6.13
CA CYS A 230 9.45 -5.55 -5.47
C CYS A 230 8.66 -6.39 -6.49
N ILE A 231 8.11 -5.74 -7.52
CA ILE A 231 7.37 -6.39 -8.61
C ILE A 231 8.29 -7.28 -9.45
N ASP A 232 9.45 -6.78 -9.86
CA ASP A 232 10.33 -7.44 -10.84
C ASP A 232 11.09 -8.64 -10.27
N ASN A 233 11.29 -8.69 -8.95
CA ASN A 233 12.08 -9.75 -8.32
C ASN A 233 11.28 -10.96 -7.84
N TYR A 234 9.95 -10.85 -7.71
CA TYR A 234 9.14 -11.93 -7.12
C TYR A 234 7.86 -12.22 -7.90
N SER A 235 7.52 -13.50 -7.99
CA SER A 235 6.24 -14.00 -8.48
C SER A 235 5.40 -14.45 -7.28
N THR A 236 4.21 -13.87 -7.11
CA THR A 236 3.32 -14.22 -6.00
C THR A 236 2.73 -15.62 -6.15
N SER A 237 2.17 -16.15 -5.06
CA SER A 237 1.39 -17.40 -5.04
C SER A 237 0.00 -17.20 -5.63
N GLU A 238 -0.83 -18.24 -5.57
CA GLU A 238 -2.19 -18.26 -6.12
C GLU A 238 -3.13 -17.28 -5.42
N PHE A 239 -2.81 -16.91 -4.18
CA PHE A 239 -3.64 -16.07 -3.32
C PHE A 239 -2.87 -14.81 -2.93
N VAL A 240 -3.47 -13.66 -3.20
CA VAL A 240 -2.96 -12.34 -2.79
C VAL A 240 -4.02 -11.60 -2.01
N THR A 241 -3.61 -10.67 -1.16
CA THR A 241 -4.48 -9.84 -0.36
C THR A 241 -4.23 -8.36 -0.64
N ILE A 242 -5.29 -7.55 -0.65
CA ILE A 242 -5.18 -6.09 -0.68
C ILE A 242 -5.74 -5.52 0.61
N ASP A 243 -4.95 -4.69 1.28
CA ASP A 243 -5.31 -4.02 2.53
C ASP A 243 -4.51 -2.71 2.69
N GLU A 244 -4.86 -1.91 3.70
CA GLU A 244 -4.10 -0.72 4.08
C GLU A 244 -3.09 -0.94 5.21
N MET A 245 -1.90 -0.39 5.01
CA MET A 245 -0.86 -0.21 6.02
C MET A 245 -0.85 1.23 6.51
N LEU A 246 -0.59 1.44 7.80
CA LEU A 246 -0.46 2.78 8.38
C LEU A 246 0.89 2.90 9.10
N HIS A 247 1.80 3.67 8.52
CA HIS A 247 3.10 3.94 9.13
C HIS A 247 2.97 5.12 10.09
N ARG A 248 3.23 4.88 11.39
CA ARG A 248 3.07 5.89 12.45
C ARG A 248 3.90 7.14 12.14
N PHE A 249 3.22 8.28 12.04
CA PHE A 249 3.86 9.57 11.79
C PHE A 249 2.98 10.70 12.31
N ARG A 250 3.60 11.71 12.92
CA ARG A 250 2.92 12.89 13.51
C ARG A 250 3.54 14.23 13.08
N GLY A 251 4.50 14.21 12.16
CA GLY A 251 5.09 15.45 11.65
C GLY A 251 4.14 16.18 10.70
N ARG A 252 4.53 17.39 10.29
CA ARG A 252 3.80 18.20 9.33
C ARG A 252 3.89 17.56 7.94
N CYS A 253 2.80 16.97 7.48
CA CYS A 253 2.66 16.42 6.14
C CYS A 253 1.18 16.48 5.76
N SER A 254 0.89 16.96 4.54
CA SER A 254 -0.48 17.25 4.09
C SER A 254 -1.36 16.01 3.89
N PHE A 255 -0.79 14.81 3.95
CA PHE A 255 -1.50 13.54 3.74
C PHE A 255 -1.40 12.57 4.91
N VAL A 256 -1.08 13.05 6.11
CA VAL A 256 -1.22 12.26 7.35
C VAL A 256 -2.69 11.89 7.54
N GLN A 257 -2.94 10.60 7.78
CA GLN A 257 -4.27 10.06 8.01
C GLN A 257 -4.50 9.78 9.48
N TYR A 258 -5.73 10.05 9.94
CA TYR A 258 -6.22 9.62 11.23
C TYR A 258 -7.13 8.39 11.07
N ILE A 259 -6.73 7.26 11.65
CA ILE A 259 -7.49 6.00 11.63
C ILE A 259 -7.71 5.55 13.08
N PRO A 260 -8.89 5.83 13.67
CA PRO A 260 -9.17 5.61 15.10
C PRO A 260 -8.89 4.17 15.60
N ASN A 261 -9.14 3.19 14.73
CA ASN A 261 -9.10 1.77 15.06
C ASN A 261 -7.74 1.12 14.86
N LYS A 262 -6.72 1.84 14.37
CA LYS A 262 -5.34 1.31 14.25
C LYS A 262 -4.57 1.65 15.55
N PRO A 263 -3.63 0.79 16.00
CA PRO A 263 -2.84 1.03 17.22
C PRO A 263 -2.11 2.39 17.22
N ALA A 264 -1.53 2.75 16.07
CA ALA A 264 -1.08 4.10 15.80
C ALA A 264 -2.21 4.84 15.08
N LYS A 265 -2.85 5.80 15.75
CA LYS A 265 -4.00 6.50 15.16
C LYS A 265 -3.63 7.48 14.04
N TYR A 266 -2.40 8.02 14.05
CA TYR A 266 -1.92 8.97 13.03
C TYR A 266 -0.75 8.38 12.27
N GLY A 267 -0.78 8.50 10.94
CA GLY A 267 0.31 8.01 10.12
C GLY A 267 0.14 8.23 8.63
N LEU A 268 1.16 7.78 7.89
CA LEU A 268 1.15 7.74 6.43
C LEU A 268 0.46 6.45 6.00
N LYS A 269 -0.68 6.57 5.30
CA LYS A 269 -1.44 5.44 4.80
C LYS A 269 -0.84 4.95 3.49
N MET A 270 -0.77 3.63 3.31
CA MET A 270 -0.35 2.97 2.07
C MET A 270 -1.35 1.86 1.76
N PHE A 271 -1.65 1.64 0.49
CA PHE A 271 -2.40 0.47 0.04
C PHE A 271 -1.41 -0.57 -0.47
N ALA A 272 -1.53 -1.82 -0.03
CA ALA A 272 -0.56 -2.86 -0.36
C ALA A 272 -1.24 -4.12 -0.90
N LEU A 273 -0.63 -4.69 -1.94
CA LEU A 273 -0.90 -6.02 -2.47
C LEU A 273 0.19 -6.97 -1.94
N CYS A 274 -0.22 -7.90 -1.09
CA CYS A 274 0.70 -8.87 -0.47
C CYS A 274 0.39 -10.30 -0.89
N ASP A 275 1.43 -11.12 -1.01
CA ASP A 275 1.27 -12.57 -1.16
C ASP A 275 0.73 -13.19 0.13
N ALA A 276 -0.35 -13.96 0.06
CA ALA A 276 -0.99 -14.51 1.25
C ALA A 276 -0.19 -15.66 1.88
N LYS A 277 0.65 -16.35 1.10
CA LYS A 277 1.47 -17.48 1.57
C LYS A 277 2.81 -17.03 2.15
N THR A 278 3.53 -16.13 1.47
CA THR A 278 4.88 -15.72 1.90
C THR A 278 4.94 -14.36 2.58
N PHE A 279 3.82 -13.64 2.64
CA PHE A 279 3.73 -12.28 3.19
C PHE A 279 4.57 -11.24 2.42
N TYR A 280 5.01 -11.58 1.21
CA TYR A 280 5.78 -10.67 0.37
C TYR A 280 4.91 -9.51 -0.11
N CYS A 281 5.32 -8.27 0.20
CA CYS A 281 4.68 -7.07 -0.34
C CYS A 281 5.05 -6.90 -1.82
N HIS A 282 4.14 -7.30 -2.71
CA HIS A 282 4.40 -7.35 -4.14
C HIS A 282 4.30 -5.98 -4.80
N ASN A 283 3.30 -5.19 -4.40
CA ASN A 283 3.05 -3.86 -4.93
C ASN A 283 2.43 -2.99 -3.82
N PHE A 284 2.70 -1.69 -3.81
CA PHE A 284 2.00 -0.76 -2.92
C PHE A 284 1.98 0.65 -3.49
N GLU A 285 1.03 1.46 -3.02
CA GLU A 285 0.86 2.86 -3.36
C GLU A 285 0.73 3.69 -2.08
N VAL A 286 1.43 4.83 -2.00
CA VAL A 286 1.31 5.78 -0.88
C VAL A 286 0.08 6.65 -1.09
N TYR A 287 -0.81 6.72 -0.09
CA TYR A 287 -1.98 7.58 -0.14
C TYR A 287 -1.60 9.03 0.15
N CYS A 288 -1.71 9.89 -0.87
CA CYS A 288 -1.38 11.32 -0.78
C CYS A 288 -2.61 12.24 -0.67
N GLY A 289 -3.80 11.67 -0.43
CA GLY A 289 -5.06 12.42 -0.53
C GLY A 289 -5.33 12.90 -1.95
N LYS A 290 -6.08 14.00 -2.10
CA LYS A 290 -6.27 14.68 -3.39
C LYS A 290 -4.95 15.27 -3.87
N GLN A 291 -4.47 14.83 -5.03
CA GLN A 291 -3.28 15.38 -5.66
C GLN A 291 -3.64 16.68 -6.43
N PRO A 292 -2.69 17.59 -6.65
CA PRO A 292 -2.92 18.75 -7.52
C PRO A 292 -3.10 18.30 -8.98
N GLN A 293 -3.64 19.20 -9.81
CA GLN A 293 -3.83 18.92 -11.23
C GLN A 293 -2.53 18.49 -11.90
N GLY A 294 -2.57 17.34 -12.58
CA GLY A 294 -1.42 16.79 -13.28
C GLY A 294 -1.42 15.26 -13.35
N PRO A 295 -0.30 14.64 -13.74
CA PRO A 295 -0.24 13.20 -14.03
C PRO A 295 -0.46 12.30 -12.80
N TYR A 296 -0.33 12.84 -11.59
CA TYR A 296 -0.56 12.09 -10.34
C TYR A 296 -1.96 12.32 -9.75
N GLU A 297 -2.78 13.18 -10.36
CA GLU A 297 -4.19 13.33 -10.01
C GLU A 297 -4.96 12.07 -10.45
N THR A 298 -5.06 11.12 -9.53
CA THR A 298 -5.75 9.85 -9.74
C THR A 298 -6.87 9.66 -8.73
N SER A 299 -7.90 8.92 -9.14
CA SER A 299 -9.01 8.56 -8.26
C SER A 299 -8.51 7.73 -7.08
N ASN A 300 -8.94 8.14 -5.88
CA ASN A 300 -8.74 7.43 -4.63
C ASN A 300 -9.90 6.50 -4.27
N SER A 301 -10.82 6.26 -5.22
CA SER A 301 -11.90 5.29 -5.04
C SER A 301 -11.29 3.90 -4.80
N ALA A 302 -11.97 3.09 -3.97
CA ALA A 302 -11.45 1.78 -3.60
C ALA A 302 -11.25 0.87 -4.82
N ILE A 303 -12.17 0.93 -5.79
CA ILE A 303 -12.05 0.16 -7.04
C ILE A 303 -10.84 0.60 -7.85
N ASP A 304 -10.61 1.91 -8.04
CA ASP A 304 -9.50 2.40 -8.87
C ASP A 304 -8.13 2.14 -8.24
N VAL A 305 -8.04 2.17 -6.91
CA VAL A 305 -6.85 1.74 -6.17
C VAL A 305 -6.56 0.26 -6.45
N VAL A 306 -7.56 -0.61 -6.34
CA VAL A 306 -7.39 -2.05 -6.65
C VAL A 306 -6.96 -2.24 -8.10
N LYS A 307 -7.61 -1.57 -9.06
CA LYS A 307 -7.25 -1.63 -10.49
C LYS A 307 -5.76 -1.32 -10.71
N ARG A 308 -5.21 -0.30 -10.03
CA ARG A 308 -3.78 0.05 -10.13
C ARG A 308 -2.88 -1.00 -9.48
N LEU A 309 -3.23 -1.48 -8.29
CA LEU A 309 -2.41 -2.43 -7.54
C LEU A 309 -2.29 -3.80 -8.23
N VAL A 310 -3.35 -4.25 -8.92
CA VAL A 310 -3.40 -5.59 -9.53
C VAL A 310 -2.78 -5.65 -10.93
N ARG A 311 -2.46 -4.51 -11.57
CA ARG A 311 -1.84 -4.47 -12.91
C ARG A 311 -0.70 -5.47 -13.10
N PRO A 312 0.25 -5.65 -12.15
CA PRO A 312 1.36 -6.58 -12.32
C PRO A 312 0.96 -8.06 -12.34
N ILE A 313 -0.24 -8.39 -11.87
CA ILE A 313 -0.75 -9.76 -11.76
C ILE A 313 -1.96 -10.05 -12.65
N GLU A 314 -2.39 -9.12 -13.51
CA GLU A 314 -3.43 -9.40 -14.50
C GLU A 314 -3.06 -10.62 -15.36
N ASN A 315 -4.07 -11.36 -15.82
CA ASN A 315 -3.92 -12.52 -16.67
C ASN A 315 -3.17 -13.71 -16.02
N THR A 316 -3.18 -13.80 -14.69
CA THR A 316 -2.49 -14.88 -13.95
C THR A 316 -3.43 -15.90 -13.30
N ASN A 317 -4.75 -15.71 -13.38
CA ASN A 317 -5.78 -16.54 -12.73
C ASN A 317 -5.64 -16.59 -11.20
N LYS A 318 -4.99 -15.58 -10.59
CA LYS A 318 -4.85 -15.49 -9.14
C LYS A 318 -6.15 -15.05 -8.48
N ASN A 319 -6.28 -15.42 -7.22
CA ASN A 319 -7.38 -15.00 -6.37
C ASN A 319 -6.94 -13.83 -5.47
N ILE A 320 -7.75 -12.79 -5.44
CA ILE A 320 -7.55 -11.60 -4.63
C ILE A 320 -8.53 -11.64 -3.47
N THR A 321 -8.01 -11.55 -2.26
CA THR A 321 -8.80 -11.35 -1.04
C THR A 321 -8.80 -9.88 -0.65
N THR A 322 -9.97 -9.30 -0.38
CA THR A 322 -10.08 -7.91 0.06
C THR A 322 -11.06 -7.71 1.21
N ASP A 323 -10.89 -6.62 1.94
CA ASP A 323 -11.83 -6.18 2.97
C ASP A 323 -13.12 -5.56 2.38
N ASN A 324 -14.02 -5.10 3.25
CA ASN A 324 -15.30 -4.51 2.84
C ASN A 324 -15.24 -3.09 2.29
N TRP A 325 -14.13 -2.39 2.47
CA TRP A 325 -13.91 -1.08 1.85
C TRP A 325 -13.66 -1.25 0.35
N TYR A 326 -12.88 -2.25 -0.06
CA TYR A 326 -12.59 -2.54 -1.47
C TYR A 326 -13.70 -3.33 -2.18
N THR A 327 -14.32 -4.31 -1.52
CA THR A 327 -15.20 -5.28 -2.20
C THR A 327 -16.48 -4.63 -2.77
N SER A 328 -16.78 -4.91 -4.04
CA SER A 328 -18.04 -4.58 -4.73
C SER A 328 -18.29 -5.54 -5.90
N VAL A 329 -19.54 -5.62 -6.39
CA VAL A 329 -19.87 -6.39 -7.60
C VAL A 329 -19.15 -5.83 -8.83
N PRO A 330 -19.15 -4.51 -9.10
CA PRO A 330 -18.38 -3.95 -10.23
C PRO A 330 -16.87 -4.23 -10.16
N LEU A 331 -16.29 -4.34 -8.97
CA LEU A 331 -14.89 -4.74 -8.82
C LEU A 331 -14.70 -6.22 -9.21
N ALA A 332 -15.63 -7.10 -8.83
CA ALA A 332 -15.60 -8.50 -9.23
C ALA A 332 -15.64 -8.61 -10.77
N ASP A 333 -16.57 -7.92 -11.43
CA ASP A 333 -16.68 -7.92 -12.91
C ASP A 333 -15.36 -7.48 -13.57
N TYR A 334 -14.79 -6.38 -13.10
CA TYR A 334 -13.50 -5.90 -13.59
C TYR A 334 -12.39 -6.95 -13.40
N LEU A 335 -12.25 -7.55 -12.22
CA LEU A 335 -11.19 -8.50 -11.93
C LEU A 335 -11.32 -9.75 -12.82
N LEU A 336 -12.53 -10.25 -13.04
CA LEU A 336 -12.75 -11.38 -13.95
C LEU A 336 -12.39 -11.04 -15.39
N SER A 337 -12.70 -9.83 -15.86
CA SER A 337 -12.23 -9.35 -17.19
C SER A 337 -10.70 -9.36 -17.32
N LYS A 338 -9.98 -9.31 -16.19
CA LYS A 338 -8.52 -9.39 -16.09
C LYS A 338 -8.00 -10.77 -15.71
N ARG A 339 -8.85 -11.80 -15.80
CA ARG A 339 -8.57 -13.18 -15.37
C ARG A 339 -8.01 -13.23 -13.94
N LEU A 340 -8.66 -12.53 -13.05
CA LEU A 340 -8.45 -12.56 -11.61
C LEU A 340 -9.80 -12.89 -10.95
N THR A 341 -9.76 -13.49 -9.77
CA THR A 341 -10.98 -13.78 -9.01
C THR A 341 -10.97 -13.01 -7.70
N LEU A 342 -12.16 -12.71 -7.17
CA LEU A 342 -12.34 -11.95 -5.94
C LEU A 342 -12.96 -12.82 -4.85
N ILE A 343 -12.41 -12.70 -3.63
CA ILE A 343 -13.07 -13.09 -2.40
C ILE A 343 -13.04 -11.89 -1.48
N GLY A 344 -14.20 -11.49 -0.97
CA GLY A 344 -14.23 -10.34 -0.08
C GLY A 344 -15.50 -10.21 0.71
N THR A 345 -15.43 -9.46 1.80
CA THR A 345 -16.61 -9.15 2.60
C THR A 345 -17.34 -7.95 2.01
N LEU A 346 -18.67 -7.95 1.99
CA LEU A 346 -19.46 -6.79 1.55
C LEU A 346 -20.03 -6.02 2.75
N LYS A 347 -20.09 -4.69 2.64
CA LYS A 347 -20.86 -3.89 3.60
C LYS A 347 -22.35 -4.08 3.35
N LYS A 348 -23.15 -4.15 4.41
CA LYS A 348 -24.61 -4.32 4.36
C LYS A 348 -25.34 -3.30 3.48
N ASN A 349 -24.76 -2.12 3.27
CA ASN A 349 -25.35 -1.02 2.52
C ASN A 349 -25.02 -1.06 1.03
N LYS A 350 -24.26 -2.05 0.54
CA LYS A 350 -24.02 -2.21 -0.90
C LYS A 350 -25.36 -2.44 -1.62
N ALA A 351 -25.52 -1.77 -2.76
CA ALA A 351 -26.78 -1.75 -3.51
C ALA A 351 -27.11 -3.13 -4.09
N ALA A 352 -26.10 -3.84 -4.59
CA ALA A 352 -26.23 -5.20 -5.11
C ALA A 352 -26.75 -6.26 -4.12
N ILE A 353 -26.86 -5.98 -2.81
CA ILE A 353 -27.34 -6.94 -1.83
C ILE A 353 -28.88 -6.90 -1.79
N PRO A 354 -29.58 -8.03 -2.03
CA PRO A 354 -31.04 -8.08 -1.96
C PRO A 354 -31.59 -7.73 -0.57
N PRO A 355 -32.77 -7.07 -0.47
CA PRO A 355 -33.42 -6.83 0.82
C PRO A 355 -33.66 -8.10 1.64
N SER A 356 -33.98 -9.23 0.99
CA SER A 356 -34.19 -10.53 1.63
C SER A 356 -32.92 -11.07 2.33
N PHE A 357 -31.73 -10.61 1.93
CA PHE A 357 -30.44 -11.02 2.50
C PHE A 357 -30.08 -10.22 3.75
N LEU A 358 -30.85 -9.17 4.10
CA LEU A 358 -30.61 -8.33 5.27
C LEU A 358 -30.85 -9.08 6.60
N PRO A 359 -30.30 -8.58 7.72
CA PRO A 359 -30.57 -9.16 9.04
C PRO A 359 -32.07 -9.09 9.35
N ASN A 360 -32.63 -10.21 9.77
CA ASN A 360 -34.03 -10.34 10.19
C ASN A 360 -34.06 -11.14 11.50
N LYS A 361 -34.85 -10.67 12.49
CA LYS A 361 -35.00 -11.35 13.79
C LYS A 361 -35.56 -12.77 13.67
N ALA A 362 -36.24 -13.08 12.57
CA ALA A 362 -36.76 -14.40 12.26
C ALA A 362 -35.71 -15.38 11.72
N LYS A 363 -34.50 -14.92 11.36
CA LYS A 363 -33.43 -15.80 10.88
C LYS A 363 -32.74 -16.51 12.03
N ASP A 364 -32.57 -17.82 11.88
CA ASP A 364 -31.83 -18.63 12.84
C ASP A 364 -30.33 -18.36 12.76
N VAL A 365 -29.69 -18.27 13.92
CA VAL A 365 -28.24 -18.07 14.01
C VAL A 365 -27.52 -19.32 13.53
N GLY A 366 -26.49 -19.13 12.71
CA GLY A 366 -25.73 -20.23 12.09
C GLY A 366 -26.24 -20.65 10.71
N THR A 367 -27.31 -20.03 10.21
CA THR A 367 -27.82 -20.27 8.85
C THR A 367 -27.14 -19.38 7.80
N SER A 368 -27.10 -19.86 6.56
CA SER A 368 -26.64 -19.13 5.38
C SER A 368 -27.71 -19.06 4.31
N MET A 369 -27.71 -17.95 3.57
CA MET A 369 -28.43 -17.79 2.31
C MET A 369 -27.42 -17.58 1.18
N TYR A 370 -27.78 -18.07 0.00
CA TYR A 370 -26.96 -18.01 -1.19
C TYR A 370 -27.74 -17.33 -2.31
N GLY A 371 -27.05 -16.45 -3.02
CA GLY A 371 -27.51 -15.86 -4.27
C GLY A 371 -26.46 -16.15 -5.32
N PHE A 372 -26.88 -16.64 -6.49
CA PHE A 372 -26.01 -17.08 -7.56
C PHE A 372 -26.18 -16.23 -8.81
N GLN A 373 -25.05 -16.02 -9.49
CA GLN A 373 -24.93 -15.60 -10.88
C GLN A 373 -23.95 -16.59 -11.54
N ASP A 374 -23.82 -16.53 -12.86
CA ASP A 374 -22.95 -17.42 -13.65
C ASP A 374 -21.51 -17.50 -13.12
N ASP A 375 -20.97 -16.38 -12.63
CA ASP A 375 -19.58 -16.24 -12.20
C ASP A 375 -19.43 -15.79 -10.73
N LYS A 376 -20.53 -15.46 -10.03
CA LYS A 376 -20.51 -14.92 -8.68
C LYS A 376 -21.45 -15.65 -7.74
N THR A 377 -21.06 -15.70 -6.48
CA THR A 377 -21.90 -16.17 -5.38
C THR A 377 -21.88 -15.14 -4.27
N LEU A 378 -23.07 -14.65 -3.92
CA LEU A 378 -23.32 -13.86 -2.72
C LEU A 378 -23.69 -14.81 -1.58
N VAL A 379 -22.98 -14.73 -0.47
CA VAL A 379 -23.32 -15.49 0.75
C VAL A 379 -23.71 -14.51 1.85
N SER A 380 -24.85 -14.75 2.48
CA SER A 380 -25.33 -14.05 3.67
C SER A 380 -25.37 -15.02 4.84
N TYR A 381 -24.46 -14.86 5.81
CA TYR A 381 -24.33 -15.76 6.96
C TYR A 381 -24.78 -15.09 8.26
N ALA A 382 -25.76 -15.68 8.93
CA ALA A 382 -26.36 -15.15 10.16
C ALA A 382 -25.51 -15.47 11.40
N THR A 383 -24.56 -14.59 11.73
CA THR A 383 -23.73 -14.74 12.94
C THR A 383 -24.46 -14.49 14.26
N LYS A 384 -25.47 -13.60 14.24
CA LYS A 384 -26.34 -13.25 15.37
C LYS A 384 -27.71 -12.84 14.82
N LYS A 385 -28.76 -12.84 15.64
CA LYS A 385 -30.13 -12.41 15.24
C LYS A 385 -30.19 -11.03 14.57
N THR A 386 -29.24 -10.15 14.87
CA THR A 386 -29.16 -8.78 14.33
C THR A 386 -27.93 -8.54 13.45
N LYS A 387 -27.11 -9.57 13.19
CA LYS A 387 -25.83 -9.41 12.48
C LYS A 387 -25.60 -10.52 11.47
N VAL A 388 -25.43 -10.10 10.22
CA VAL A 388 -25.11 -10.95 9.08
C VAL A 388 -23.75 -10.55 8.51
N LEU A 389 -22.98 -11.52 8.03
CA LEU A 389 -21.79 -11.31 7.22
C LEU A 389 -22.09 -11.60 5.76
N TYR A 390 -21.63 -10.72 4.88
CA TYR A 390 -21.80 -10.86 3.43
C TYR A 390 -20.46 -11.19 2.80
N TYR A 391 -20.45 -12.19 1.93
CA TYR A 391 -19.29 -12.54 1.12
C TYR A 391 -19.65 -12.46 -0.36
N CYS A 392 -18.77 -11.85 -1.15
CA CYS A 392 -18.77 -11.99 -2.60
C CYS A 392 -17.66 -12.97 -2.95
N LEU A 393 -18.03 -14.09 -3.56
CA LEU A 393 -17.11 -15.08 -4.08
C LEU A 393 -17.25 -15.07 -5.60
N GLN A 394 -16.15 -14.88 -6.31
CA GLN A 394 -16.14 -15.00 -7.75
C GLN A 394 -15.42 -16.28 -8.17
N CYS A 395 -16.12 -17.13 -8.92
CA CYS A 395 -15.59 -18.38 -9.44
C CYS A 395 -15.55 -18.29 -10.97
N THR A 396 -14.48 -18.80 -11.57
CA THR A 396 -14.37 -18.87 -13.02
C THR A 396 -15.24 -20.02 -13.56
N THR A 397 -16.26 -19.69 -14.35
CA THR A 397 -17.05 -20.65 -15.15
C THR A 397 -16.77 -20.53 -16.66
N GLN A 398 -15.84 -19.66 -17.08
CA GLN A 398 -15.60 -19.37 -18.50
C GLN A 398 -15.18 -20.59 -19.33
N LYS A 399 -15.97 -20.80 -20.41
CA LYS A 399 -15.92 -21.88 -21.41
C LYS A 399 -14.53 -22.12 -22.03
#